data_AF-A0A1C7MZ99-F1
#
_entry.id   AF-A0A1C7MZ99-F1
#
_cell.length_a   1.000
_cell.length_b   1.000
_cell.length_c   1.000
_cell.angle_alpha   90.00
_cell.angle_beta   90.00
_cell.angle_gamma   90.00
#
_symmetry.space_group_name_H-M   'P 1'
#
loop_
_entity.id
_entity.type
_entity.pdbx_description
1 polymer ?
#
loop_
_entity_poly.entity_id
_entity_poly.type
_entity_poly.pdbx_seq_one_letter_code
_entity_poly.pdbx_strand_id
1 'polypeptide(L)' 'MSSESKNDQETLRVQLAQSVEQQALKVRQLKTEKAEKAEIDKEVETLLALKKELASLEGANTKDKKKSEA' A
#
# COMPACT_ATOMS: atom_id res chain seq x y z
N MET A 1 0.50 -13.91 -32.42
CA MET A 1 1.13 -14.11 -31.10
C MET A 1 1.22 -12.74 -30.44
N SER A 2 0.27 -12.39 -29.56
CA SER A 2 0.17 -11.05 -28.95
C SER A 2 -0.15 -11.14 -27.45
N SER A 3 0.27 -12.22 -26.79
CA SER A 3 -0.20 -12.56 -25.45
C SER A 3 0.77 -12.24 -24.31
N GLU A 4 1.94 -11.64 -24.58
CA GLU A 4 2.96 -11.42 -23.54
C GLU A 4 2.78 -10.14 -22.69
N SER A 5 1.99 -9.14 -23.11
CA SER A 5 1.92 -7.87 -22.36
C SER A 5 0.95 -7.83 -21.17
N LYS A 6 0.16 -8.88 -20.91
CA LYS A 6 -0.78 -8.90 -19.77
C LYS A 6 -0.16 -9.43 -18.46
N ASN A 7 0.96 -10.15 -18.54
CA ASN A 7 1.54 -10.86 -17.39
C ASN A 7 2.39 -9.96 -16.47
N ASP A 8 2.98 -8.88 -17.00
CA ASP A 8 3.80 -7.95 -16.22
C ASP A 8 2.96 -7.11 -15.25
N GLN A 9 1.78 -6.66 -15.69
CA GLN A 9 0.84 -5.91 -14.86
C GLN A 9 0.32 -6.74 -13.68
N GLU A 10 0.02 -8.03 -13.90
CA GLU A 10 -0.42 -8.92 -12.84
C GLU A 10 0.70 -9.17 -11.81
N THR A 11 1.92 -9.37 -12.30
CA THR A 11 3.10 -9.53 -11.43
C THR A 11 3.39 -8.29 -10.58
N LEU A 12 3.25 -7.09 -11.17
CA LEU A 12 3.38 -5.81 -10.46
C LEU A 12 2.30 -5.65 -9.39
N ARG A 13 1.04 -5.98 -9.71
CA ARG A 13 -0.08 -5.93 -8.75
C ARG A 13 0.16 -6.86 -7.56
N VAL A 14 0.59 -8.09 -7.82
CA VAL A 14 0.89 -9.07 -6.75
C VAL A 14 2.04 -8.57 -5.86
N GLN A 15 3.11 -8.03 -6.45
CA GLN A 15 4.20 -7.45 -5.69
C GLN A 15 3.74 -6.27 -4.83
N LEU A 16 2.96 -5.35 -5.40
CA LEU A 16 2.39 -4.22 -4.66
C LEU A 16 1.49 -4.69 -3.52
N ALA A 17 0.69 -5.75 -3.72
CA ALA A 17 -0.19 -6.29 -2.69
C ALA A 17 0.62 -6.83 -1.50
N GLN A 18 1.68 -7.58 -1.81
CA GLN A 18 2.61 -8.07 -0.79
C GLN A 18 3.30 -6.92 -0.06
N SER A 19 3.77 -5.90 -0.77
CA SER A 19 4.38 -4.71 -0.17
C SER A 19 3.39 -3.96 0.73
N VAL A 20 2.13 -3.78 0.32
CA VAL A 20 1.07 -3.18 1.15
C VAL A 20 0.89 -3.96 2.44
N GLU A 21 0.83 -5.28 2.38
CA GLU A 21 0.62 -6.11 3.57
C GLU A 21 1.83 -6.08 4.52
N GLN A 22 3.04 -6.19 3.98
CA GLN A 22 4.28 -6.05 4.75
C GLN A 22 4.36 -4.67 5.43
N GLN A 23 4.02 -3.61 4.71
CA GLN A 23 4.01 -2.25 5.22
C GLN A 23 2.96 -2.07 6.34
N ALA A 24 1.77 -2.65 6.17
CA ALA A 24 0.70 -2.59 7.17
C ALA A 24 1.08 -3.35 8.46
N LEU A 25 1.73 -4.51 8.32
CA LEU A 25 2.27 -5.27 9.44
C LEU A 25 3.34 -4.46 10.16
N LYS A 26 4.26 -3.82 9.43
CA LYS A 26 5.31 -2.98 10.00
C LYS A 26 4.73 -1.78 10.75
N VAL A 27 3.76 -1.06 10.18
CA VAL A 27 3.02 0.01 10.90
C VAL A 27 2.40 -0.50 12.20
N ARG A 28 1.80 -1.70 12.20
CA ARG A 28 1.23 -2.30 13.40
C ARG A 28 2.29 -2.69 14.43
N GLN A 29 3.41 -3.27 13.99
CA GLN A 29 4.54 -3.60 14.85
C GLN A 29 5.11 -2.34 15.49
N LEU A 30 5.42 -1.30 14.70
CA LEU A 30 5.92 -0.02 15.20
C LEU A 30 4.98 0.63 16.23
N LYS A 31 3.66 0.57 16.00
CA LYS A 31 2.66 1.03 16.98
C LYS A 31 2.67 0.20 18.27
N THR A 32 2.89 -1.10 18.16
CA THR A 32 2.96 -2.03 19.30
C THR A 32 4.25 -1.85 20.09
N GLU A 33 5.37 -1.63 19.39
CA GLU A 33 6.71 -1.39 19.93
C GLU A 33 6.87 0.02 20.50
N LYS A 34 5.83 0.87 20.41
CA LYS A 34 5.87 2.29 20.81
C LYS A 34 7.02 3.05 20.13
N ALA A 35 7.25 2.76 18.86
CA ALA A 35 8.17 3.49 18.01
C ALA A 35 7.79 4.98 17.92
N GLU A 36 8.71 5.81 17.44
CA GLU A 36 8.47 7.23 17.30
C GLU A 36 7.29 7.50 16.36
N LYS A 37 6.44 8.47 16.74
CA LYS A 37 5.30 8.90 15.92
C LYS A 37 5.74 9.30 14.51
N ALA A 38 6.91 9.92 14.37
CA ALA A 38 7.48 10.29 13.08
C ALA A 38 7.78 9.07 12.20
N GLU A 39 8.24 7.96 12.78
CA GLU A 39 8.51 6.72 12.06
C GLU A 39 7.21 6.03 11.65
N ILE A 40 6.24 5.95 12.56
CA ILE A 40 4.91 5.41 12.29
C ILE A 40 4.21 6.21 11.18
N ASP A 41 4.26 7.55 11.24
CA ASP A 41 3.64 8.43 10.24
C ASP A 41 4.26 8.22 8.85
N LYS A 42 5.60 8.14 8.74
CA LYS A 42 6.30 7.82 7.47
C LYS A 42 5.86 6.47 6.89
N GLU A 43 5.76 5.46 7.75
CA GLU A 43 5.41 4.11 7.34
C GLU A 43 3.95 4.02 6.89
N VAL A 44 3.06 4.77 7.55
CA VAL A 44 1.64 4.95 7.17
C VAL A 44 1.50 5.71 5.86
N GLU A 45 2.28 6.77 5.62
CA GLU A 45 2.26 7.49 4.34
C GLU A 45 2.66 6.58 3.18
N THR A 46 3.72 5.77 3.37
CA THR A 46 4.16 4.77 2.40
C THR A 46 3.08 3.71 2.16
N LEU A 47 2.40 3.22 3.22
CA LEU A 47 1.29 2.28 3.09
C LEU A 47 0.15 2.83 2.23
N LEU A 48 -0.19 4.12 2.43
CA LEU A 48 -1.24 4.80 1.65
C LEU A 48 -0.83 4.99 0.18
N ALA A 49 0.45 5.28 -0.07
CA ALA A 49 0.98 5.40 -1.43
C ALA A 49 0.90 4.05 -2.18
N LEU A 50 1.37 2.97 -1.54
CA LEU A 50 1.33 1.62 -2.12
C LEU A 50 -0.11 1.16 -2.42
N LYS A 51 -1.06 1.42 -1.52
CA LYS A 51 -2.48 1.12 -1.75
C LYS A 51 -3.05 1.87 -2.95
N LYS A 52 -2.69 3.15 -3.12
CA LYS A 52 -3.14 3.96 -4.27
C LYS A 52 -2.57 3.44 -5.58
N GLU A 53 -1.31 3.02 -5.58
CA GLU A 53 -0.64 2.50 -6.77
C GLU A 53 -1.26 1.16 -7.18
N LEU A 54 -1.48 0.25 -6.21
CA LEU A 54 -2.20 -1.01 -6.42
C LEU A 54 -3.63 -0.78 -6.93
N ALA A 55 -4.37 0.12 -6.30
CA ALA A 55 -5.72 0.52 -6.70
C ALA A 55 -5.77 1.09 -8.13
N SER A 56 -4.78 1.91 -8.49
CA SER A 56 -4.65 2.47 -9.84
C SER A 56 -4.37 1.38 -10.86
N LEU A 57 -3.54 0.40 -10.50
CA LEU A 57 -3.29 -0.76 -11.36
C LEU A 57 -4.53 -1.62 -11.51
N GLU A 58 -5.23 -1.96 -10.42
CA GLU A 58 -6.44 -2.80 -10.41
C GLU A 58 -7.66 -2.12 -11.02
N GLY A 59 -7.63 -0.80 -11.20
CA GLY A 59 -8.80 0.01 -11.57
C GLY A 59 -9.84 0.13 -10.43
N ALA A 60 -9.54 -0.44 -9.27
CA ALA A 60 -10.35 -0.36 -8.07
C ALA A 60 -9.97 0.92 -7.32
N ASN A 61 -10.72 2.00 -7.53
CA ASN A 61 -10.57 3.27 -6.81
C ASN A 61 -10.88 3.08 -5.29
N THR A 62 -9.92 2.56 -4.52
CA THR A 62 -10.02 2.48 -3.06
C THR A 62 -9.83 3.88 -2.50
N LYS A 63 -10.96 4.56 -2.33
CA LYS A 63 -11.04 5.81 -1.58
C LYS A 63 -10.72 5.50 -0.12
N ASP A 64 -9.44 5.46 0.25
CA ASP A 64 -9.03 5.75 1.61
C ASP A 64 -9.45 7.22 1.86
N LYS A 65 -10.70 7.36 2.31
CA LYS A 65 -11.25 8.60 2.85
C LYS A 65 -10.30 9.03 3.95
N LYS A 66 -9.51 10.04 3.61
CA LYS A 66 -9.20 11.22 4.42
C LYS A 66 -9.65 11.04 5.87
N LYS A 67 -8.66 10.95 6.76
CA LYS A 67 -8.71 11.49 8.11
C LYS A 67 -9.46 12.83 8.09
N SER A 68 -10.75 12.81 8.40
CA SER A 68 -11.49 13.98 8.88
C SER A 68 -11.46 13.88 10.40
N GLU A 69 -10.36 14.32 10.99
CA GLU A 69 -10.39 14.87 12.34
C GLU A 69 -10.52 16.39 12.15
N ALA A 70 -11.73 16.88 12.41
CA ALA A 70 -12.03 18.26 12.78
C ALA A 70 -13.08 18.17 13.89
#